data_AF-A0A8J1W1X7-F1
#
_entry.id   AF-A0A8J1W1X7-F1
#
_cell.length_a   1.000
_cell.length_b   1.000
_cell.length_c   1.000
_cell.angle_alpha   90.00
_cell.angle_beta   90.00
_cell.angle_gamma   90.00
#
_symmetry.space_group_name_H-M   'P 1'
#
loop_
_entity.id
_entity.type
_entity.pdbx_description
1 polymer ?
#
loop_
_entity_poly.entity_id
_entity_poly.type
_entity_poly.pdbx_seq_one_letter_code
_entity_poly.pdbx_strand_id
1 'polypeptide(L)'
;MMFVKVASLFALLCGVDARSSLLAHLQQRKKQPVTGEVFFSDNKIYGAGVGGSQSSMDCQKVPENYQLSSTEPRIKVCGTNLKVTLYLWNDCAAGSAKPLEIGSCDSSQPASTCEEFAPGSDGAPLGMQHFLSYQISNCEA
;
A
#
# COMPACT_ATOMS: atom_id res chain seq x y z
N MET A 1 -51.84 10.91 68.41
CA MET A 1 -52.93 10.97 67.41
C MET A 1 -52.39 11.78 66.22
N MET A 2 -52.01 11.13 65.11
CA MET A 2 -52.81 11.04 63.83
C MET A 2 -52.85 12.40 63.10
N PHE A 3 -52.54 12.65 61.81
CA PHE A 3 -52.15 11.93 60.58
C PHE A 3 -51.40 12.95 59.67
N VAL A 4 -50.27 12.61 59.03
CA VAL A 4 -50.08 12.34 57.58
C VAL A 4 -50.81 13.29 56.59
N LYS A 5 -50.05 13.97 55.71
CA LYS A 5 -50.12 13.89 54.22
C LYS A 5 -49.13 14.86 53.53
N VAL A 6 -48.16 14.32 52.75
CA VAL A 6 -48.10 14.34 51.26
C VAL A 6 -47.42 15.62 50.74
N ALA A 7 -46.12 15.59 50.41
CA ALA A 7 -45.51 15.11 49.15
C ALA A 7 -45.75 16.02 47.93
N SER A 8 -44.68 16.66 47.45
CA SER A 8 -44.33 16.94 46.05
C SER A 8 -43.12 17.89 46.02
N LEU A 9 -41.94 17.41 45.63
CA LEU A 9 -41.39 17.51 44.26
C LEU A 9 -41.22 18.96 43.79
N PHE A 10 -39.98 19.42 43.69
CA PHE A 10 -39.37 19.80 42.40
C PHE A 10 -37.85 19.89 42.54
N ALA A 11 -37.18 18.95 41.88
CA ALA A 11 -35.74 18.90 41.69
C ALA A 11 -35.34 19.85 40.55
N LEU A 12 -34.20 20.52 40.70
CA LEU A 12 -33.22 20.84 39.66
C LEU A 12 -32.19 21.80 40.26
N LEU A 13 -30.92 21.42 40.24
CA LEU A 13 -29.77 22.28 39.90
C LEU A 13 -28.46 21.48 39.93
N CYS A 14 -27.89 21.35 38.72
CA CYS A 14 -26.47 21.33 38.34
C CYS A 14 -25.44 20.54 39.18
N GLY A 15 -24.95 19.44 38.60
CA GLY A 15 -23.62 18.90 38.86
C GLY A 15 -22.98 18.48 37.53
N VAL A 16 -22.00 19.26 37.06
CA VAL A 16 -21.19 18.94 35.88
C VAL A 16 -19.94 18.25 36.41
N ASP A 17 -19.71 16.99 36.05
CA ASP A 17 -18.42 16.35 36.22
C ASP A 17 -18.06 15.57 34.94
N ALA A 18 -17.21 16.22 34.15
CA ALA A 18 -16.55 15.64 32.99
C ALA A 18 -15.37 14.78 33.44
N ARG A 19 -15.35 13.46 33.19
CA ARG A 19 -14.12 12.64 33.16
C ARG A 19 -14.24 11.43 32.22
N SER A 20 -13.41 11.47 31.18
CA SER A 20 -12.64 10.38 30.54
C SER A 20 -13.33 9.03 30.29
N SER A 21 -13.31 8.46 29.08
CA SER A 21 -12.08 8.11 28.33
C SER A 21 -12.49 7.79 26.88
N LEU A 22 -12.07 8.50 25.83
CA LEU A 22 -10.74 8.42 25.21
C LEU A 22 -10.21 6.99 24.97
N LEU A 23 -11.07 5.99 24.75
CA LEU A 23 -10.65 4.62 24.40
C LEU A 23 -11.25 4.05 23.10
N ALA A 24 -11.87 4.89 22.26
CA ALA A 24 -12.38 4.46 20.95
C ALA A 24 -11.48 4.85 19.77
N HIS A 25 -10.29 5.44 20.01
CA HIS A 25 -9.45 6.04 18.96
C HIS A 25 -8.10 5.37 18.73
N LEU A 26 -7.81 4.22 19.37
CA LEU A 26 -6.54 3.50 19.21
C LEU A 26 -6.73 2.05 18.75
N GLN A 27 -7.80 1.75 18.01
CA GLN A 27 -7.64 0.79 16.91
C GLN A 27 -7.01 1.52 15.73
N GLN A 28 -5.82 2.07 15.95
CA GLN A 28 -4.87 2.15 14.85
C GLN A 28 -4.73 0.70 14.41
N ARG A 29 -5.35 0.34 13.28
CA ARG A 29 -4.86 -0.79 12.49
C ARG A 29 -3.36 -0.58 12.47
N LYS A 30 -2.60 -1.45 13.14
CA LYS A 30 -1.15 -1.47 12.95
C LYS A 30 -1.01 -1.60 11.46
N LYS A 31 -0.68 -0.50 10.78
CA LYS A 31 -0.35 -0.51 9.37
C LYS A 31 0.83 -1.46 9.36
N GLN A 32 0.57 -2.71 8.95
CA GLN A 32 1.57 -3.76 8.89
C GLN A 32 2.81 -3.07 8.29
N PRO A 33 3.95 -3.06 8.99
CA PRO A 33 5.12 -2.40 8.46
C PRO A 33 5.31 -2.95 7.05
N VAL A 34 5.33 -2.05 6.07
CA VAL A 34 5.48 -2.44 4.68
C VAL A 34 6.84 -3.12 4.59
N THR A 35 6.86 -4.46 4.58
CA THR A 35 8.07 -5.27 4.75
C THR A 35 8.79 -5.53 3.43
N GLY A 36 8.50 -4.74 2.40
CA GLY A 36 9.12 -4.89 1.10
C GLY A 36 9.42 -3.56 0.43
N GLU A 37 10.25 -3.65 -0.60
CA GLU A 37 10.83 -2.53 -1.30
C GLU A 37 10.74 -2.75 -2.80
N VAL A 38 10.50 -1.68 -3.55
CA VAL A 38 10.48 -1.71 -5.02
C VAL A 38 11.50 -0.72 -5.54
N PHE A 39 12.29 -1.18 -6.51
CA PHE A 39 13.31 -0.39 -7.18
C PHE A 39 13.05 -0.36 -8.68
N PHE A 40 13.19 0.83 -9.26
CA PHE A 40 13.33 1.03 -10.69
C PHE A 40 14.79 1.44 -10.95
N SER A 41 15.52 0.55 -11.61
CA SER A 41 16.98 0.57 -11.69
C SER A 41 17.56 0.60 -10.27
N ASP A 42 18.33 1.64 -9.95
CA ASP A 42 18.94 1.83 -8.63
C ASP A 42 18.11 2.78 -7.73
N ASN A 43 16.94 3.24 -8.21
CA ASN A 43 16.07 4.17 -7.49
C ASN A 43 15.01 3.42 -6.70
N LYS A 44 15.01 3.55 -5.38
CA LYS A 44 13.94 3.01 -4.51
C LYS A 44 12.69 3.88 -4.63
N ILE A 45 11.61 3.31 -5.18
CA ILE A 45 10.33 4.03 -5.40
C ILE A 45 9.27 3.68 -4.36
N TYR A 46 9.44 2.58 -3.63
CA TYR A 46 8.51 2.16 -2.59
C TYR A 46 9.24 1.42 -1.46
N GLY A 47 8.71 1.53 -0.24
CA GLY A 47 9.27 0.92 0.96
C GLY A 47 9.67 1.94 2.02
N ALA A 48 10.35 1.48 3.06
CA ALA A 48 10.73 2.31 4.21
C ALA A 48 11.60 3.51 3.78
N GLY A 49 11.21 4.71 4.21
CA GLY A 49 11.94 5.95 3.93
C GLY A 49 11.66 6.57 2.56
N VAL A 50 10.79 5.98 1.73
CA VAL A 50 10.31 6.62 0.49
C VAL A 50 9.02 7.40 0.77
N GLY A 51 8.89 8.60 0.20
CA GLY A 51 7.68 9.42 0.28
C GLY A 51 7.28 9.99 -1.08
N GLY A 52 6.12 10.65 -1.13
CA GLY A 52 5.54 11.22 -2.35
C GLY A 52 4.65 10.25 -3.13
N SER A 53 4.08 10.69 -4.25
CA SER A 53 3.10 9.91 -5.04
C SER A 53 3.66 8.59 -5.57
N GLN A 54 4.96 8.51 -5.86
CA GLN A 54 5.61 7.29 -6.36
C GLN A 54 5.63 6.14 -5.35
N SER A 55 5.46 6.46 -4.06
CA SER A 55 5.33 5.50 -2.97
C SER A 55 3.87 5.06 -2.70
N SER A 56 2.92 5.48 -3.54
CA SER A 56 1.53 5.05 -3.42
C SER A 56 1.28 3.71 -4.12
N MET A 57 0.22 3.03 -3.70
CA MET A 57 -0.28 1.80 -4.35
C MET A 57 -1.30 2.14 -5.46
N ASP A 58 -1.47 3.42 -5.79
CA ASP A 58 -2.34 3.85 -6.89
C ASP A 58 -1.63 3.61 -8.23
N CYS A 59 -2.39 3.62 -9.32
CA CYS A 59 -1.80 3.54 -10.65
C CYS A 59 -0.84 4.70 -10.92
N GLN A 60 0.41 4.38 -11.25
CA GLN A 60 1.46 5.35 -11.55
C GLN A 60 1.90 5.23 -13.01
N LYS A 61 2.38 6.34 -13.59
CA LYS A 61 3.03 6.34 -14.90
C LYS A 61 4.47 5.84 -14.80
N VAL A 62 4.90 5.01 -15.74
CA VAL A 62 6.32 4.67 -15.90
C VAL A 62 7.08 5.92 -16.37
N PRO A 63 8.18 6.32 -15.70
CA PRO A 63 8.99 7.45 -16.13
C PRO A 63 9.45 7.36 -17.59
N GLU A 64 9.36 8.47 -18.33
CA GLU A 64 9.61 8.51 -19.77
C GLU A 64 11.02 8.06 -20.16
N ASN A 65 12.01 8.30 -19.29
CA ASN A 65 13.40 7.87 -19.52
C ASN A 65 13.55 6.35 -19.63
N TYR A 66 12.63 5.56 -19.06
CA TYR A 66 12.63 4.11 -19.16
C TYR A 66 11.95 3.61 -20.45
N GLN A 67 11.04 4.41 -21.02
CA GLN A 67 10.37 4.06 -22.28
C GLN A 67 11.27 4.24 -23.52
N LEU A 68 12.36 4.99 -23.37
CA LEU A 68 13.33 5.28 -24.43
C LEU A 68 14.58 4.38 -24.36
N SER A 69 14.71 3.55 -23.32
CA SER A 69 15.88 2.72 -23.08
C SER A 69 15.63 1.26 -23.47
N SER A 70 16.61 0.63 -24.10
CA SER A 70 16.57 -0.82 -24.37
C SER A 70 17.16 -1.67 -23.25
N THR A 71 17.78 -1.04 -22.24
CA THR A 71 18.45 -1.72 -21.11
C THR A 71 17.86 -1.35 -19.75
N GLU A 72 16.87 -0.45 -19.72
CA GLU A 72 16.15 -0.01 -18.53
C GLU A 72 14.64 -0.02 -18.81
N PRO A 73 13.78 -0.14 -17.79
CA PRO A 73 14.09 -0.22 -16.36
C PRO A 73 14.46 -1.64 -15.92
N ARG A 74 15.43 -1.79 -15.02
CA ARG A 74 15.56 -2.99 -14.17
C ARG A 74 14.60 -2.88 -13.00
N ILE A 75 13.62 -3.75 -12.89
CA ILE A 75 12.63 -3.68 -11.83
C ILE A 75 12.92 -4.77 -10.83
N LYS A 76 13.17 -4.39 -9.58
CA LYS A 76 13.45 -5.30 -8.48
C LYS A 76 12.43 -5.12 -7.38
N VAL A 77 11.82 -6.22 -6.95
CA VAL A 77 10.85 -6.29 -5.86
C VAL A 77 11.43 -7.19 -4.78
N CYS A 78 11.66 -6.62 -3.60
CA CYS A 78 12.16 -7.34 -2.44
C CYS A 78 11.06 -7.48 -1.39
N GLY A 79 10.96 -8.66 -0.80
CA GLY A 79 9.92 -9.02 0.15
C GLY A 79 8.90 -9.99 -0.44
N THR A 80 8.10 -10.58 0.45
CA THR A 80 7.18 -11.69 0.14
C THR A 80 5.70 -11.31 0.27
N ASN A 81 5.40 -10.03 0.40
CA ASN A 81 4.04 -9.50 0.57
C ASN A 81 3.73 -8.35 -0.40
N LEU A 82 4.52 -8.20 -1.46
CA LEU A 82 4.37 -7.16 -2.46
C LEU A 82 4.53 -7.71 -3.87
N LYS A 83 3.77 -7.13 -4.79
CA LYS A 83 3.91 -7.32 -6.22
C LYS A 83 3.91 -5.99 -6.94
N VAL A 84 4.60 -5.95 -8.07
CA VAL A 84 4.50 -4.87 -9.05
C VAL A 84 3.87 -5.45 -10.30
N THR A 85 2.82 -4.80 -10.80
CA THR A 85 2.21 -5.13 -12.07
C THR A 85 2.46 -4.00 -13.06
N LEU A 86 3.03 -4.32 -14.22
CA LEU A 86 3.25 -3.40 -15.32
C LEU A 86 2.20 -3.60 -16.40
N TYR A 87 1.73 -2.48 -16.96
CA TYR A 87 0.66 -2.45 -17.95
C TYR A 87 1.12 -1.70 -19.20
N LEU A 88 0.69 -2.20 -20.37
CA LEU A 88 1.00 -1.58 -21.66
C LEU A 88 0.25 -0.26 -21.88
N TRP A 89 -0.78 -0.01 -21.07
CA TRP A 89 -1.66 1.14 -21.16
C TRP A 89 -1.43 2.06 -19.99
N ASN A 90 -1.87 3.31 -20.09
CA ASN A 90 -1.57 4.38 -19.13
C ASN A 90 -2.62 4.51 -18.00
N ASP A 91 -3.28 3.41 -17.63
CA ASP A 91 -4.45 3.40 -16.74
C ASP A 91 -4.49 2.21 -15.76
N CYS A 92 -3.45 1.39 -15.73
CA CYS A 92 -3.39 0.16 -14.93
C CYS A 92 -4.62 -0.74 -15.10
N ALA A 93 -5.21 -0.77 -16.29
CA ALA A 93 -6.36 -1.60 -16.55
C ALA A 93 -5.97 -3.09 -16.50
N ALA A 94 -6.67 -3.87 -15.65
CA ALA A 94 -6.51 -5.32 -15.56
C ALA A 94 -6.78 -6.05 -16.90
N GLY A 95 -7.49 -5.39 -17.84
CA GLY A 95 -7.71 -5.88 -19.22
C GLY A 95 -6.55 -5.61 -20.19
N SER A 96 -5.46 -4.97 -19.76
CA SER A 96 -4.25 -4.82 -20.57
C SER A 96 -3.81 -6.20 -21.05
N ALA A 97 -3.57 -6.35 -22.35
CA ALA A 97 -2.99 -7.58 -22.87
C ALA A 97 -1.62 -7.80 -22.20
N LYS A 98 -1.44 -8.96 -21.54
CA LYS A 98 -0.17 -9.41 -20.96
C LYS A 98 0.41 -8.45 -19.89
N PRO A 99 -0.23 -8.28 -18.73
CA PRO A 99 0.41 -7.62 -17.61
C PRO A 99 1.66 -8.42 -17.20
N LEU A 100 2.73 -7.72 -16.82
CA LEU A 100 3.92 -8.35 -16.24
C LEU A 100 3.87 -8.16 -14.73
N GLU A 101 3.77 -9.28 -14.00
CA GLU A 101 3.86 -9.28 -12.54
C GLU A 101 5.30 -9.62 -12.11
N ILE A 102 5.81 -8.88 -11.13
CA ILE A 102 7.13 -9.08 -10.54
C ILE A 102 6.98 -9.09 -9.02
N GLY A 103 7.62 -10.05 -8.36
CA GLY A 103 7.50 -10.26 -6.92
C GLY A 103 6.46 -11.32 -6.59
N SER A 104 6.40 -11.68 -5.31
CA SER A 104 5.56 -12.77 -4.85
C SER A 104 4.83 -12.45 -3.54
N CYS A 105 3.74 -13.18 -3.35
CA CYS A 105 2.92 -13.17 -2.14
C CYS A 105 3.16 -14.44 -1.31
N ASP A 106 4.39 -14.92 -1.28
CA ASP A 106 4.74 -16.21 -0.69
C ASP A 106 5.39 -16.05 0.68
N SER A 107 4.57 -16.07 1.73
CA SER A 107 5.04 -15.95 3.13
C SER A 107 5.89 -17.14 3.60
N SER A 108 5.99 -18.22 2.82
CA SER A 108 6.89 -19.34 3.12
C SER A 108 8.34 -19.05 2.75
N GLN A 109 8.59 -18.05 1.90
CA GLN A 109 9.93 -17.64 1.49
C GLN A 109 10.56 -16.64 2.47
N PRO A 110 11.91 -16.55 2.52
CA PRO A 110 12.60 -15.55 3.31
C PRO A 110 12.16 -14.12 2.94
N ALA A 111 11.96 -13.26 3.93
CA ALA A 111 11.60 -11.85 3.69
C ALA A 111 12.67 -11.06 2.91
N SER A 112 13.90 -11.55 2.85
CA SER A 112 15.00 -10.98 2.07
C SER A 112 15.00 -11.42 0.59
N THR A 113 14.03 -12.23 0.16
CA THR A 113 13.93 -12.68 -1.22
C THR A 113 13.62 -11.47 -2.11
N CYS A 114 14.35 -11.37 -3.23
CA CYS A 114 14.10 -10.36 -4.25
C CYS A 114 13.91 -11.04 -5.60
N GLU A 115 12.95 -10.55 -6.36
CA GLU A 115 12.72 -10.90 -7.75
C GLU A 115 13.08 -9.69 -8.62
N GLU A 116 13.82 -9.92 -9.69
CA GLU A 116 14.28 -8.86 -10.58
C GLU A 116 14.05 -9.23 -12.04
N PHE A 117 13.54 -8.26 -12.80
CA PHE A 117 13.43 -8.33 -14.25
C PHE A 117 14.22 -7.19 -14.88
N ALA A 118 15.08 -7.53 -15.83
CA ALA A 118 15.84 -6.58 -16.62
C ALA A 118 15.64 -6.88 -18.11
N PRO A 119 15.72 -5.88 -19.00
CA PRO A 119 15.70 -6.16 -20.43
C PRO A 119 16.81 -7.16 -20.80
N GLY A 120 16.41 -8.28 -21.42
CA GLY A 120 17.32 -9.35 -21.81
C GLY A 120 17.66 -10.37 -20.72
N SER A 121 17.10 -10.27 -19.50
CA SER A 121 17.19 -11.36 -18.53
C SER A 121 16.29 -12.53 -18.91
N ASP A 122 16.66 -13.75 -18.50
CA ASP A 122 15.87 -14.94 -18.76
C ASP A 122 14.44 -14.78 -18.19
N GLY A 123 13.44 -15.01 -19.04
CA GLY A 123 12.03 -14.86 -18.69
C GLY A 123 11.47 -13.44 -18.86
N ALA A 124 12.30 -12.41 -19.04
CA ALA A 124 11.82 -11.05 -19.29
C ALA A 124 11.12 -10.94 -20.65
N PRO A 125 9.92 -10.33 -20.72
CA PRO A 125 9.28 -10.10 -22.00
C PRO A 125 10.14 -9.13 -22.83
N LEU A 126 10.21 -9.41 -24.13
CA LEU A 126 10.75 -8.44 -25.07
C LEU A 126 9.89 -7.17 -25.03
N GLY A 127 10.54 -6.01 -25.13
CA GLY A 127 9.82 -4.74 -25.21
C GLY A 127 9.38 -4.17 -23.86
N MET A 128 10.14 -4.36 -22.78
CA MET A 128 9.84 -3.77 -21.46
C MET A 128 9.64 -2.24 -21.51
N GLN A 129 10.24 -1.55 -22.48
CA GLN A 129 10.06 -0.12 -22.69
C GLN A 129 8.64 0.28 -23.11
N HIS A 130 7.79 -0.68 -23.49
CA HIS A 130 6.40 -0.43 -23.89
C HIS A 130 5.40 -0.42 -22.73
N PHE A 131 5.83 -0.76 -21.51
CA PHE A 131 4.98 -0.59 -20.34
C PHE A 131 4.86 0.89 -19.98
N LEU A 132 3.63 1.39 -19.92
CA LEU A 132 3.33 2.82 -19.74
C LEU A 132 2.87 3.16 -18.32
N SER A 133 2.32 2.19 -17.61
CA SER A 133 1.93 2.35 -16.20
C SER A 133 2.31 1.14 -15.36
N TYR A 134 2.40 1.37 -14.05
CA TYR A 134 2.65 0.32 -13.07
C TYR A 134 1.77 0.52 -11.84
N GLN A 135 1.48 -0.57 -11.15
CA GLN A 135 0.81 -0.54 -9.87
C GLN A 135 1.53 -1.44 -8.88
N ILE A 136 1.75 -0.91 -7.68
CA ILE A 136 2.27 -1.67 -6.55
C ILE A 136 1.07 -2.18 -5.77
N SER A 137 1.00 -3.49 -5.55
CA SER A 137 -0.05 -4.10 -4.74
C SER A 137 0.56 -4.89 -3.59
N ASN A 138 -0.10 -4.84 -2.44
CA ASN A 138 0.15 -5.75 -1.34
C ASN A 138 -0.72 -6.99 -1.48
N CYS A 139 -0.22 -8.09 -0.94
CA CYS A 139 -0.87 -9.39 -0.99
C CYS A 139 -2.01 -9.54 0.02
N GLU A 140 -2.09 -8.62 0.99
CA GLU A 140 -3.10 -8.56 2.03
C GLU A 140 -3.98 -7.33 1.84
N ALA A 141 -4.84 -7.33 0.82
CA ALA A 141 -5.91 -6.33 0.69
C ALA A 141 -7.13 -6.74 1.53
#